data_AF-A0A1H9GX39-F1
#
_entry.id   AF-A0A1H9GX39-F1
#
_cell.length_a   1.000
_cell.length_b   1.000
_cell.length_c   1.000
_cell.angle_alpha   90.00
_cell.angle_beta   90.00
_cell.angle_gamma   90.00
#
_symmetry.space_group_name_H-M   'P 1'
#
loop_
_entity.id
_entity.type
_entity.pdbx_description
1 polymer ?
#
loop_
_entity_poly.entity_id
_entity_poly.type
_entity_poly.pdbx_seq_one_letter_code
_entity_poly.pdbx_strand_id
1 'polypeptide(L)'
;MLSKKARIIVAVLIMIGAVIYTVPSWEETKDVVTGNIPSLTDYLEEYGDGELPERYVNVTIDANLGNYASVTYDDTSGKDRYYYIAWLDDSSFISMYVFDSNRKLMDKISDKTWSYLDGDIDSNELLSGDVYSFVGIIRSMDDEEERFYRSTIAEYSIDESESVVRYQTICPAGQDLVPSFLIDKYLMPGIIILLALYDIIKNGSKLLKERKQRKAFENSISSYGTSIASSYEKQKPVKKAKVVTGKDAVKRVNNESLKLYLKKKKKLALAGSIILAISILAPVIYSIYSHNEEVSAKNTTIYNMDDAAEYEKASVKSIGEIKVSYVPILFYSPSSGDYGVYMISTDNGIYIAELDDKEYQKAMKELKDTGVATLHGYYDTLLDMGKENAVTFYNESTGEDIDLDDYDELFGKYCLVVEESYNGSGISEDDIETAVIFAMFPCILGLFLLYFGMTPIHSFKKTMCRLTDSEYAMLESDLKSATTKEIIKNAFYCTNKYIFTYYTDTRLIPYSDIVWAYVKINKQYGKDITYTIEILDIYKGSYSLPALAACEANMGLANLVLNLIAQKNPKARIGYTKENIDAAS
;
A
#
# COMPACT_ATOMS: atom_id res chain seq x y z
N MET A 1 -20.44 13.84 2.77
CA MET A 1 -20.64 13.03 1.54
C MET A 1 -19.80 13.59 0.40
N LEU A 2 -19.05 12.73 -0.31
CA LEU A 2 -18.24 13.12 -1.48
C LEU A 2 -19.11 13.59 -2.66
N SER A 3 -18.62 14.59 -3.41
CA SER A 3 -19.26 15.01 -4.68
C SER A 3 -19.16 13.88 -5.73
N LYS A 4 -20.06 13.84 -6.72
CA LYS A 4 -20.01 12.82 -7.81
C LYS A 4 -18.66 12.77 -8.52
N LYS A 5 -17.98 13.91 -8.70
CA LYS A 5 -16.63 13.97 -9.29
C LYS A 5 -15.58 13.39 -8.36
N ALA A 6 -15.69 13.69 -7.07
CA ALA A 6 -14.77 13.13 -6.07
C ALA A 6 -14.96 11.62 -5.91
N ARG A 7 -16.19 11.10 -6.04
CA ARG A 7 -16.47 9.65 -6.07
C ARG A 7 -15.78 8.95 -7.25
N ILE A 8 -15.86 9.53 -8.44
CA ILE A 8 -15.17 8.99 -9.64
C ILE A 8 -13.64 8.95 -9.41
N ILE A 9 -13.06 10.03 -8.86
CA ILE A 9 -11.61 10.07 -8.58
C ILE A 9 -11.21 9.00 -7.56
N VAL A 10 -11.98 8.85 -6.47
CA VAL A 10 -11.74 7.81 -5.46
C VAL A 10 -11.87 6.42 -6.06
N ALA A 11 -12.89 6.17 -6.89
CA ALA A 11 -13.06 4.89 -7.57
C ALA A 11 -11.88 4.56 -8.52
N VAL A 12 -11.34 5.55 -9.22
CA VAL A 12 -10.13 5.37 -10.06
C VAL A 12 -8.90 5.03 -9.22
N LEU A 13 -8.72 5.69 -8.07
CA LEU A 13 -7.58 5.39 -7.18
C LEU A 13 -7.68 4.00 -6.57
N ILE A 14 -8.88 3.57 -6.14
CA ILE A 14 -9.14 2.21 -5.65
C ILE A 14 -8.82 1.18 -6.75
N MET A 15 -9.20 1.46 -8.00
CA MET A 15 -8.91 0.58 -9.13
C MET A 15 -7.40 0.47 -9.40
N ILE A 16 -6.65 1.58 -9.34
CA ILE A 16 -5.20 1.57 -9.52
C ILE A 16 -4.52 0.74 -8.42
N GLY A 17 -4.92 0.94 -7.15
CA GLY A 17 -4.39 0.16 -6.03
C GLY A 17 -4.68 -1.34 -6.17
N ALA A 18 -5.89 -1.70 -6.58
CA ALA A 18 -6.25 -3.10 -6.85
C ALA A 18 -5.40 -3.71 -7.97
N VAL A 19 -5.15 -2.97 -9.06
CA VAL A 19 -4.29 -3.45 -10.17
C VAL A 19 -2.85 -3.65 -9.71
N ILE A 20 -2.27 -2.67 -8.99
CA ILE A 20 -0.89 -2.77 -8.49
C ILE A 20 -0.73 -3.99 -7.57
N TYR A 21 -1.71 -4.26 -6.71
CA TYR A 21 -1.71 -5.44 -5.84
C TYR A 21 -1.73 -6.77 -6.62
N THR A 22 -2.40 -6.82 -7.79
CA THR A 22 -2.54 -8.05 -8.59
C THR A 22 -1.39 -8.32 -9.58
N VAL A 23 -0.59 -7.32 -9.92
CA VAL A 23 0.43 -7.43 -10.99
C VAL A 23 1.61 -8.36 -10.62
N PRO A 24 2.19 -8.28 -9.39
CA PRO A 24 3.33 -9.11 -9.02
C PRO A 24 3.06 -10.63 -9.10
N SER A 25 1.81 -11.07 -8.85
CA SER A 25 1.44 -12.49 -8.81
C SER A 25 0.95 -13.08 -10.15
N TRP A 26 1.06 -12.33 -11.25
CA TRP A 26 0.42 -12.69 -12.52
C TRP A 26 0.99 -13.97 -13.17
N GLU A 27 2.30 -14.17 -13.08
CA GLU A 27 2.96 -15.34 -13.68
C GLU A 27 2.57 -16.64 -12.99
N GLU A 28 2.62 -16.69 -11.66
CA GLU A 28 2.15 -17.83 -10.85
C GLU A 28 0.70 -18.20 -11.18
N THR A 29 -0.14 -17.20 -11.37
CA THR A 29 -1.57 -17.41 -11.67
C THR A 29 -1.80 -17.94 -13.06
N LYS A 30 -1.02 -17.44 -14.03
CA LYS A 30 -1.07 -17.94 -15.39
C LYS A 30 -0.69 -19.42 -15.43
N ASP A 31 0.35 -19.83 -14.70
CA ASP A 31 0.81 -21.21 -14.66
C ASP A 31 -0.25 -22.14 -14.04
N VAL A 32 -0.84 -21.75 -12.91
CA VAL A 32 -1.93 -22.49 -12.24
C VAL A 32 -3.20 -22.57 -13.10
N VAL A 33 -3.61 -21.48 -13.75
CA VAL A 33 -4.85 -21.44 -14.55
C VAL A 33 -4.70 -22.17 -15.89
N THR A 34 -3.52 -22.11 -16.50
CA THR A 34 -3.26 -22.78 -17.79
C THR A 34 -2.91 -24.26 -17.62
N GLY A 35 -2.66 -24.71 -16.39
CA GLY A 35 -2.18 -26.06 -16.10
C GLY A 35 -0.74 -26.28 -16.53
N ASN A 36 -0.02 -25.21 -16.92
CA ASN A 36 1.41 -25.24 -17.22
C ASN A 36 2.21 -25.11 -15.93
N ILE A 37 1.95 -25.99 -14.97
CA ILE A 37 2.71 -26.06 -13.72
C ILE A 37 4.03 -26.77 -14.04
N PRO A 38 5.20 -26.13 -13.84
CA PRO A 38 6.48 -26.77 -14.12
C PRO A 38 6.64 -28.03 -13.26
N SER A 39 7.36 -29.03 -13.77
CA SER A 39 7.76 -30.14 -12.89
C SER A 39 8.73 -29.62 -11.84
N LEU A 40 8.75 -30.26 -10.66
CA LEU A 40 9.73 -29.94 -9.63
C LEU A 40 11.15 -30.09 -10.20
N THR A 41 11.41 -31.11 -11.00
CA THR A 41 12.69 -31.32 -11.68
C THR A 41 13.08 -30.13 -12.57
N ASP A 42 12.18 -29.64 -13.44
CA ASP A 42 12.46 -28.44 -14.27
C ASP A 42 12.76 -27.21 -13.40
N TYR A 43 12.07 -27.10 -12.26
CA TYR A 43 12.25 -26.01 -11.32
C TYR A 43 13.59 -26.10 -10.58
N LEU A 44 14.01 -27.29 -10.17
CA LEU A 44 15.32 -27.53 -9.56
C LEU A 44 16.45 -27.22 -10.55
N GLU A 45 16.29 -27.54 -11.84
CA GLU A 45 17.26 -27.18 -12.89
C GLU A 45 17.39 -25.66 -13.07
N GLU A 46 16.31 -24.90 -12.89
CA GLU A 46 16.29 -23.43 -13.03
C GLU A 46 16.98 -22.72 -11.85
N TYR A 47 16.75 -23.19 -10.62
CA TYR A 47 17.18 -22.50 -9.39
C TYR A 47 18.40 -23.15 -8.68
N GLY A 48 18.80 -24.37 -9.10
CA GLY A 48 19.94 -25.09 -8.57
C GLY A 48 19.82 -25.42 -7.07
N ASP A 49 20.95 -25.40 -6.36
CA ASP A 49 21.04 -25.73 -4.93
C ASP A 49 20.61 -24.56 -4.02
N GLY A 50 19.94 -23.55 -4.58
CA GLY A 50 19.48 -22.36 -3.88
C GLY A 50 18.15 -22.52 -3.15
N GLU A 51 17.77 -21.49 -2.41
CA GLU A 51 16.43 -21.35 -1.83
C GLU A 51 15.41 -21.34 -2.97
N LEU A 52 14.42 -22.23 -2.87
CA LEU A 52 13.38 -22.33 -3.89
C LEU A 52 12.30 -21.26 -3.61
N PRO A 53 12.00 -20.34 -4.56
CA PRO A 53 10.92 -19.39 -4.37
C PRO A 53 9.58 -20.10 -4.16
N GLU A 54 8.67 -19.46 -3.43
CA GLU A 54 7.31 -19.97 -3.27
C GLU A 54 6.64 -20.13 -4.65
N ARG A 55 6.38 -21.38 -5.06
CA ARG A 55 5.77 -21.66 -6.36
C ARG A 55 5.01 -22.97 -6.37
N TYR A 56 4.02 -23.05 -7.24
CA TYR A 56 3.34 -24.29 -7.57
C TYR A 56 4.21 -25.14 -8.50
N VAL A 57 4.35 -26.42 -8.16
CA VAL A 57 5.16 -27.39 -8.90
C VAL A 57 4.41 -28.71 -9.02
N ASN A 58 4.62 -29.43 -10.13
CA ASN A 58 4.22 -30.82 -10.26
C ASN A 58 5.29 -31.68 -9.58
N VAL A 59 4.93 -32.33 -8.49
CA VAL A 59 5.83 -33.09 -7.64
C VAL A 59 5.59 -34.56 -7.90
N THR A 60 6.68 -35.30 -8.08
CA THR A 60 6.70 -36.76 -8.20
C THR A 60 7.74 -37.26 -7.20
N ILE A 61 7.29 -38.10 -6.26
CA ILE A 61 8.15 -38.66 -5.20
C ILE A 61 8.28 -40.16 -5.44
N ASP A 62 9.50 -40.56 -5.76
CA ASP A 62 9.89 -41.95 -5.99
C ASP A 62 10.59 -42.55 -4.76
N ALA A 63 11.18 -41.72 -3.90
CA ALA A 63 11.86 -42.13 -2.68
C ALA A 63 11.62 -41.14 -1.53
N ASN A 64 11.52 -41.67 -0.30
CA ASN A 64 11.47 -40.87 0.92
C ASN A 64 12.09 -41.64 2.08
N LEU A 65 12.67 -40.94 3.06
CA LEU A 65 13.41 -41.58 4.16
C LEU A 65 12.54 -41.93 5.37
N GLY A 66 11.29 -41.48 5.39
CA GLY A 66 10.33 -41.78 6.44
C GLY A 66 9.63 -40.57 7.03
N ASN A 67 8.70 -40.86 7.94
CA ASN A 67 7.94 -39.86 8.66
C ASN A 67 8.75 -39.33 9.85
N TYR A 68 8.94 -38.02 9.93
CA TYR A 68 9.71 -37.40 11.00
C TYR A 68 8.85 -36.60 12.00
N ALA A 69 7.65 -36.18 11.59
CA ALA A 69 6.70 -35.49 12.47
C ALA A 69 5.24 -35.75 12.06
N SER A 70 4.32 -35.51 12.99
CA SER A 70 2.88 -35.53 12.71
C SER A 70 2.14 -34.48 13.55
N VAL A 71 1.16 -33.82 12.95
CA VAL A 71 0.27 -32.87 13.62
C VAL A 71 -1.15 -33.39 13.53
N THR A 72 -1.74 -33.67 14.69
CA THR A 72 -3.14 -34.11 14.82
C THR A 72 -4.04 -32.90 15.01
N TYR A 73 -5.04 -32.77 14.15
CA TYR A 73 -6.10 -31.76 14.28
C TYR A 73 -7.37 -32.43 14.80
N ASP A 74 -8.14 -31.72 15.63
CA ASP A 74 -9.34 -32.23 16.33
C ASP A 74 -10.20 -33.20 15.48
N ASP A 75 -10.63 -34.32 16.08
CA ASP A 75 -11.04 -35.63 15.51
C ASP A 75 -12.11 -35.60 14.38
N THR A 76 -12.68 -34.44 14.09
CA THR A 76 -13.77 -34.27 13.10
C THR A 76 -13.30 -33.78 11.73
N SER A 77 -12.03 -33.38 11.58
CA SER A 77 -11.58 -32.64 10.39
C SER A 77 -10.88 -33.48 9.32
N GLY A 78 -10.31 -34.64 9.66
CA GLY A 78 -9.52 -35.45 8.72
C GLY A 78 -8.31 -34.71 8.14
N LYS A 79 -7.79 -33.72 8.88
CA LYS A 79 -6.72 -32.80 8.44
C LYS A 79 -5.35 -33.14 9.00
N ASP A 80 -5.20 -34.30 9.65
CA ASP A 80 -3.92 -34.72 10.22
C ASP A 80 -2.83 -34.67 9.16
N ARG A 81 -1.72 -34.04 9.53
CA ARG A 81 -0.55 -33.87 8.66
C ARG A 81 0.55 -34.78 9.13
N TYR A 82 1.18 -35.45 8.19
CA TYR A 82 2.31 -36.33 8.41
C TYR A 82 3.47 -35.84 7.55
N TYR A 83 4.57 -35.48 8.18
CA TYR A 83 5.73 -34.87 7.56
C TYR A 83 6.78 -35.94 7.24
N TYR A 84 7.29 -35.93 6.02
CA TYR A 84 8.22 -36.90 5.46
C TYR A 84 9.42 -36.19 4.85
N ILE A 85 10.55 -36.89 4.77
CA ILE A 85 11.74 -36.42 4.08
C ILE A 85 11.76 -37.00 2.67
N ALA A 86 11.45 -36.18 1.67
CA ALA A 86 11.51 -36.58 0.27
C ALA A 86 12.96 -36.55 -0.23
N TRP A 87 13.35 -37.58 -0.98
CA TRP A 87 14.61 -37.63 -1.70
C TRP A 87 14.33 -37.38 -3.19
N LEU A 88 14.90 -36.31 -3.73
CA LEU A 88 14.60 -35.78 -5.07
C LEU A 88 15.62 -36.25 -6.13
N ASP A 89 15.27 -36.06 -7.40
CA ASP A 89 16.07 -36.48 -8.57
C ASP A 89 17.46 -35.83 -8.64
N ASP A 90 17.60 -34.60 -8.14
CA ASP A 90 18.88 -33.88 -8.03
C ASP A 90 19.70 -34.34 -6.82
N SER A 91 19.29 -35.44 -6.17
CA SER A 91 19.85 -35.97 -4.93
C SER A 91 19.69 -35.04 -3.73
N SER A 92 18.81 -34.03 -3.81
CA SER A 92 18.49 -33.18 -2.68
C SER A 92 17.42 -33.79 -1.78
N PHE A 93 17.39 -33.35 -0.52
CA PHE A 93 16.40 -33.71 0.47
C PHE A 93 15.52 -32.51 0.77
N ILE A 94 14.20 -32.70 0.83
CA ILE A 94 13.25 -31.64 1.16
C ILE A 94 12.16 -32.16 2.10
N SER A 95 11.66 -31.33 3.00
CA SER A 95 10.45 -31.70 3.76
C SER A 95 9.25 -31.71 2.83
N MET A 96 8.33 -32.64 3.10
CA MET A 96 6.98 -32.57 2.59
C MET A 96 6.00 -33.05 3.65
N TYR A 97 4.75 -32.60 3.60
CA TYR A 97 3.70 -33.26 4.38
C TYR A 97 2.62 -33.88 3.50
N VAL A 98 1.98 -34.92 4.00
CA VAL A 98 0.79 -35.52 3.41
C VAL A 98 -0.35 -35.57 4.42
N PHE A 99 -1.58 -35.67 3.91
CA PHE A 99 -2.73 -35.95 4.74
C PHE A 99 -2.82 -37.45 5.06
N ASP A 100 -3.58 -37.80 6.11
CA ASP A 100 -3.81 -39.19 6.53
C ASP A 100 -4.20 -40.14 5.39
N SER A 101 -4.98 -39.64 4.40
CA SER A 101 -5.39 -40.44 3.23
C SER A 101 -4.22 -40.97 2.39
N ASN A 102 -3.07 -40.29 2.41
CA ASN A 102 -1.88 -40.63 1.62
C ASN A 102 -0.73 -41.18 2.48
N ARG A 103 -0.88 -41.22 3.81
CA ARG A 103 0.14 -41.71 4.75
C ARG A 103 0.62 -43.13 4.42
N LYS A 104 -0.32 -44.07 4.23
CA LYS A 104 0.03 -45.48 3.92
C LYS A 104 0.83 -45.64 2.64
N LEU A 105 0.61 -44.77 1.66
CA LEU A 105 1.38 -44.77 0.41
C LEU A 105 2.81 -44.28 0.68
N MET A 106 2.96 -43.19 1.43
CA MET A 106 4.27 -42.65 1.81
C MET A 106 5.08 -43.64 2.66
N ASP A 107 4.45 -44.31 3.63
CA ASP A 107 5.08 -45.35 4.44
C ASP A 107 5.60 -46.50 3.54
N LYS A 108 4.82 -46.92 2.54
CA LYS A 108 5.24 -47.95 1.59
C LYS A 108 6.43 -47.51 0.71
N ILE A 109 6.48 -46.24 0.31
CA ILE A 109 7.62 -45.67 -0.41
C ILE A 109 8.85 -45.62 0.50
N SER A 110 8.68 -45.29 1.78
CA SER A 110 9.74 -45.31 2.78
C SER A 110 10.33 -46.70 2.94
N ASP A 111 9.50 -47.71 3.15
CA ASP A 111 9.93 -49.11 3.30
C ASP A 111 10.75 -49.60 2.09
N LYS A 112 10.34 -49.21 0.89
CA LYS A 112 11.06 -49.52 -0.36
C LYS A 112 12.38 -48.77 -0.45
N THR A 113 12.41 -47.50 -0.05
CA THR A 113 13.63 -46.69 -0.04
C THR A 113 14.69 -47.33 0.87
N TRP A 114 14.30 -47.76 2.08
CA TRP A 114 15.20 -48.47 2.98
C TRP A 114 15.63 -49.84 2.45
N SER A 115 14.71 -50.60 1.84
CA SER A 115 15.07 -51.88 1.20
C SER A 115 16.13 -51.70 0.09
N TYR A 116 16.08 -50.58 -0.64
CA TYR A 116 17.10 -50.25 -1.63
C TYR A 116 18.43 -49.88 -0.98
N LEU A 117 18.41 -49.04 0.07
CA LEU A 117 19.62 -48.63 0.81
C LEU A 117 20.31 -49.82 1.49
N ASP A 118 19.55 -50.79 1.99
CA ASP A 118 20.05 -52.02 2.58
C ASP A 118 20.57 -53.03 1.53
N GLY A 119 20.32 -52.78 0.25
CA GLY A 119 20.76 -53.63 -0.87
C GLY A 119 19.86 -54.86 -1.11
N ASP A 120 18.66 -54.88 -0.54
CA ASP A 120 17.68 -55.97 -0.71
C ASP A 120 16.99 -55.92 -2.08
N ILE A 121 16.87 -54.72 -2.67
CA ILE A 121 16.29 -54.50 -4.01
C ILE A 121 17.21 -53.61 -4.86
N ASP A 122 17.10 -53.70 -6.19
CA ASP A 122 17.87 -52.85 -7.10
C ASP A 122 17.17 -51.52 -7.45
N SER A 123 17.87 -50.63 -8.15
CA SER A 123 17.34 -49.32 -8.54
C SER A 123 16.15 -49.42 -9.51
N ASN A 124 16.06 -50.48 -10.33
CA ASN A 124 14.92 -50.65 -11.23
C ASN A 124 13.69 -51.06 -10.43
N GLU A 125 13.86 -51.88 -9.39
CA GLU A 125 12.78 -52.30 -8.51
C GLU A 125 12.26 -51.13 -7.66
N LEU A 126 13.14 -50.25 -7.16
CA LEU A 126 12.78 -48.99 -6.52
C LEU A 126 11.92 -48.11 -7.45
N LEU A 127 12.41 -47.87 -8.67
CA LEU A 127 11.76 -46.98 -9.65
C LEU A 127 10.51 -47.60 -10.33
N SER A 128 10.35 -48.92 -10.30
CA SER A 128 9.15 -49.61 -10.82
C SER A 128 7.96 -49.59 -9.84
N GLY A 129 8.13 -48.93 -8.69
CA GLY A 129 7.28 -48.98 -7.53
C GLY A 129 6.06 -48.05 -7.52
N ASP A 130 5.53 -47.82 -6.32
CA ASP A 130 4.37 -46.97 -6.10
C ASP A 130 4.87 -45.53 -6.03
N VAL A 131 4.50 -44.71 -7.00
CA VAL A 131 4.92 -43.31 -7.08
C VAL A 131 3.84 -42.41 -6.49
N TYR A 132 4.24 -41.38 -5.74
CA TYR A 132 3.31 -40.35 -5.28
C TYR A 132 3.48 -39.07 -6.10
N SER A 133 2.48 -38.76 -6.95
CA SER A 133 2.48 -37.55 -7.78
C SER A 133 1.33 -36.61 -7.41
N PHE A 134 1.62 -35.33 -7.25
CA PHE A 134 0.65 -34.31 -6.87
C PHE A 134 1.12 -32.90 -7.28
N VAL A 135 0.19 -31.94 -7.33
CA VAL A 135 0.55 -30.53 -7.42
C VAL A 135 0.89 -30.04 -6.02
N GLY A 136 2.14 -29.65 -5.79
CA GLY A 136 2.62 -29.08 -4.54
C GLY A 136 2.79 -27.56 -4.62
N ILE A 137 2.87 -26.92 -3.47
CA ILE A 137 3.43 -25.56 -3.33
C ILE A 137 4.61 -25.61 -2.37
N ILE A 138 5.72 -25.01 -2.79
CA ILE A 138 6.92 -24.83 -1.99
C ILE A 138 6.71 -23.61 -1.09
N ARG A 139 7.03 -23.74 0.21
CA ARG A 139 6.92 -22.66 1.19
C ARG A 139 8.06 -22.74 2.19
N SER A 140 8.32 -21.64 2.89
CA SER A 140 9.17 -21.66 4.08
C SER A 140 8.59 -22.62 5.13
N MET A 141 9.46 -23.33 5.83
CA MET A 141 9.09 -24.10 7.01
C MET A 141 8.63 -23.16 8.13
N ASP A 142 7.82 -23.66 9.05
CA ASP A 142 7.67 -23.02 10.36
C ASP A 142 8.75 -23.54 11.33
N ASP A 143 9.08 -22.76 12.35
CA ASP A 143 10.23 -23.01 13.24
C ASP A 143 10.18 -24.38 13.91
N GLU A 144 8.97 -24.85 14.23
CA GLU A 144 8.75 -26.14 14.87
C GLU A 144 8.97 -27.29 13.87
N GLU A 145 8.43 -27.17 12.66
CA GLU A 145 8.68 -28.10 11.56
C GLU A 145 10.16 -28.19 11.22
N GLU A 146 10.84 -27.05 11.06
CA GLU A 146 12.25 -26.97 10.71
C GLU A 146 13.13 -27.64 11.78
N ARG A 147 12.84 -27.40 13.06
CA ARG A 147 13.54 -28.03 14.17
C ARG A 147 13.46 -29.56 14.12
N PHE A 148 12.27 -30.11 13.88
CA PHE A 148 12.11 -31.56 13.75
C PHE A 148 12.80 -32.11 12.50
N TYR A 149 12.72 -31.37 11.39
CA TYR A 149 13.37 -31.74 10.14
C TYR A 149 14.90 -31.82 10.29
N ARG A 150 15.52 -30.78 10.85
CA ARG A 150 16.97 -30.74 11.14
C ARG A 150 17.41 -31.90 12.04
N SER A 151 16.65 -32.18 13.10
CA SER A 151 16.94 -33.29 14.01
C SER A 151 16.99 -34.63 13.27
N THR A 152 16.08 -34.85 12.31
CA THR A 152 16.01 -36.11 11.58
C THR A 152 17.05 -36.21 10.46
N ILE A 153 17.37 -35.10 9.78
CA ILE A 153 18.50 -35.04 8.83
C ILE A 153 19.80 -35.45 9.52
N ALA A 154 20.05 -34.93 10.74
CA ALA A 154 21.20 -35.30 11.55
C ALA A 154 21.14 -36.78 12.01
N GLU A 155 19.98 -37.28 12.43
CA GLU A 155 19.79 -38.68 12.82
C GLU A 155 20.15 -39.65 11.69
N TYR A 156 19.78 -39.32 10.45
CA TYR A 156 20.12 -40.10 9.27
C TYR A 156 21.56 -39.91 8.78
N SER A 157 22.37 -39.11 9.49
CA SER A 157 23.76 -38.82 9.13
C SER A 157 23.89 -38.29 7.69
N ILE A 158 22.91 -37.51 7.24
CA ILE A 158 22.95 -36.86 5.92
C ILE A 158 23.91 -35.68 6.02
N ASP A 159 25.04 -35.80 5.32
CA ASP A 159 26.05 -34.75 5.27
C ASP A 159 25.63 -33.64 4.30
N GLU A 160 25.33 -32.46 4.84
CA GLU A 160 24.98 -31.25 4.07
C GLU A 160 26.13 -30.74 3.18
N SER A 161 27.37 -31.21 3.38
CA SER A 161 28.50 -30.89 2.51
C SER A 161 28.55 -31.77 1.25
N GLU A 162 27.94 -32.97 1.30
CA GLU A 162 27.89 -33.91 0.18
C GLU A 162 26.50 -33.99 -0.47
N SER A 163 25.47 -33.50 0.23
CA SER A 163 24.07 -33.54 -0.19
C SER A 163 23.40 -32.19 -0.02
N VAL A 164 22.49 -31.86 -0.94
CA VAL A 164 21.71 -30.62 -0.85
C VAL A 164 20.51 -30.84 0.08
N VAL A 165 20.49 -30.18 1.24
CA VAL A 165 19.32 -30.19 2.15
C VAL A 165 18.54 -28.88 1.99
N ARG A 166 17.25 -29.01 1.73
CA ARG A 166 16.35 -27.89 1.40
C ARG A 166 15.44 -27.60 2.59
N TYR A 167 15.62 -26.43 3.19
CA TYR A 167 14.83 -25.92 4.32
C TYR A 167 13.52 -25.26 3.88
N GLN A 168 12.84 -25.89 2.92
CA GLN A 168 11.48 -25.55 2.50
C GLN A 168 10.59 -26.78 2.60
N THR A 169 9.29 -26.57 2.69
CA THR A 169 8.32 -27.65 2.71
C THR A 169 7.49 -27.66 1.45
N ILE A 170 7.44 -28.83 0.82
CA ILE A 170 6.49 -29.12 -0.23
C ILE A 170 5.17 -29.54 0.41
N CYS A 171 4.14 -28.73 0.21
CA CYS A 171 2.82 -29.08 0.69
C CYS A 171 1.85 -29.38 -0.46
N PRO A 172 1.03 -30.44 -0.36
CA PRO A 172 -0.01 -30.71 -1.35
C PRO A 172 -0.91 -29.50 -1.49
N ALA A 173 -1.06 -29.01 -2.71
CA ALA A 173 -2.05 -28.00 -3.01
C ALA A 173 -3.43 -28.63 -2.73
N GLY A 174 -3.97 -28.34 -1.54
CA GLY A 174 -5.31 -28.82 -1.19
C GLY A 174 -6.29 -28.39 -2.28
N GLN A 175 -7.30 -29.23 -2.57
CA GLN A 175 -8.34 -28.90 -3.56
C GLN A 175 -9.04 -27.55 -3.25
N ASP A 176 -8.93 -27.06 -2.01
CA ASP A 176 -9.49 -25.79 -1.53
C ASP A 176 -8.52 -24.59 -1.61
N LEU A 177 -7.21 -24.80 -1.83
CA LEU A 177 -6.18 -23.74 -1.80
C LEU A 177 -6.01 -22.98 -3.11
N VAL A 178 -6.17 -23.65 -4.25
CA VAL A 178 -6.18 -22.98 -5.57
C VAL A 178 -7.37 -22.01 -5.68
N PRO A 179 -8.60 -22.39 -5.26
CA PRO A 179 -9.71 -21.45 -5.17
C PRO A 179 -9.44 -20.27 -4.24
N SER A 180 -8.88 -20.46 -3.04
CA SER A 180 -8.67 -19.36 -2.09
C SER A 180 -7.61 -18.36 -2.56
N PHE A 181 -6.49 -18.83 -3.13
CA PHE A 181 -5.48 -17.96 -3.74
C PHE A 181 -6.07 -17.13 -4.89
N LEU A 182 -6.82 -17.77 -5.80
CA LEU A 182 -7.51 -17.07 -6.89
C LEU A 182 -8.57 -16.10 -6.36
N ILE A 183 -9.24 -16.42 -5.25
CA ILE A 183 -10.23 -15.55 -4.62
C ILE A 183 -9.56 -14.31 -4.03
N ASP A 184 -8.51 -14.48 -3.23
CA ASP A 184 -7.86 -13.38 -2.51
C ASP A 184 -7.04 -12.48 -3.44
N LYS A 185 -6.28 -13.07 -4.36
CA LYS A 185 -5.42 -12.32 -5.28
C LYS A 185 -6.16 -11.74 -6.48
N TYR A 186 -7.29 -12.31 -6.92
CA TYR A 186 -7.96 -11.88 -8.16
C TYR A 186 -9.46 -11.63 -8.04
N LEU A 187 -10.23 -12.51 -7.39
CA LEU A 187 -11.68 -12.32 -7.30
C LEU A 187 -12.00 -11.07 -6.47
N MET A 188 -11.33 -10.89 -5.33
CA MET A 188 -11.55 -9.75 -4.45
C MET A 188 -11.12 -8.43 -5.11
N PRO A 189 -9.89 -8.29 -5.66
CA PRO A 189 -9.52 -7.13 -6.47
C PRO A 189 -10.43 -6.94 -7.70
N GLY A 190 -10.83 -8.02 -8.36
CA GLY A 190 -11.75 -8.00 -9.49
C GLY A 190 -13.14 -7.46 -9.13
N ILE A 191 -13.71 -7.89 -8.01
CA ILE A 191 -14.97 -7.37 -7.46
C ILE A 191 -14.80 -5.88 -7.11
N ILE A 192 -13.68 -5.50 -6.48
CA ILE A 192 -13.37 -4.10 -6.16
C ILE A 192 -13.30 -3.24 -7.43
N ILE A 193 -12.62 -3.73 -8.48
CA ILE A 193 -12.53 -3.08 -9.79
C ILE A 193 -13.92 -2.97 -10.43
N LEU A 194 -14.73 -4.03 -10.40
CA LEU A 194 -16.09 -4.02 -10.96
C LEU A 194 -17.01 -3.05 -10.21
N LEU A 195 -16.90 -2.97 -8.88
CA LEU A 195 -17.64 -2.00 -8.06
C LEU A 195 -17.18 -0.57 -8.35
N ALA A 196 -15.87 -0.34 -8.49
CA ALA A 196 -15.31 0.94 -8.87
C ALA A 196 -15.76 1.36 -10.28
N LEU A 197 -15.70 0.45 -11.27
CA LEU A 197 -16.20 0.66 -12.62
C LEU A 197 -17.70 0.94 -12.63
N TYR A 198 -18.48 0.19 -11.87
CA TYR A 198 -19.91 0.44 -11.72
C TYR A 198 -20.17 1.84 -11.17
N ASP A 199 -19.45 2.29 -10.15
CA ASP A 199 -19.62 3.64 -9.60
C ASP A 199 -19.16 4.73 -10.59
N ILE A 200 -18.08 4.49 -11.34
CA ILE A 200 -17.61 5.36 -12.43
C ILE A 200 -18.66 5.47 -13.53
N ILE A 201 -19.20 4.35 -14.01
CA ILE A 201 -20.21 4.30 -15.08
C ILE A 201 -21.52 4.93 -14.60
N LYS A 202 -21.98 4.60 -13.39
CA LYS A 202 -23.21 5.15 -12.82
C LYS A 202 -23.12 6.66 -12.62
N ASN A 203 -22.05 7.13 -11.99
CA ASN A 203 -21.87 8.56 -11.75
C ASN A 203 -21.49 9.32 -13.03
N GLY A 204 -20.70 8.69 -13.91
CA GLY A 204 -20.29 9.21 -15.21
C GLY A 204 -21.46 9.34 -16.18
N SER A 205 -22.29 8.32 -16.32
CA SER A 205 -23.53 8.36 -17.14
C SER A 205 -24.51 9.39 -16.60
N LYS A 206 -24.66 9.50 -15.27
CA LYS A 206 -25.48 10.56 -14.66
C LYS A 206 -24.92 11.94 -14.94
N LEU A 207 -23.60 12.15 -14.85
CA LEU A 207 -22.94 13.40 -15.23
C LEU A 207 -23.07 13.69 -16.74
N LEU A 208 -23.02 12.67 -17.60
CA LEU A 208 -23.20 12.80 -19.04
C LEU A 208 -24.65 13.11 -19.40
N LYS A 209 -25.63 12.48 -18.75
CA LYS A 209 -27.06 12.78 -18.92
C LYS A 209 -27.37 14.18 -18.42
N GLU A 210 -26.84 14.57 -17.26
CA GLU A 210 -26.93 15.94 -16.75
C GLU A 210 -26.26 16.94 -17.71
N ARG A 211 -25.10 16.59 -18.29
CA ARG A 211 -24.44 17.41 -19.33
C ARG A 211 -25.23 17.46 -20.63
N LYS A 212 -25.84 16.37 -21.09
CA LYS A 212 -26.64 16.31 -22.32
C LYS A 212 -27.96 17.06 -22.13
N GLN A 213 -28.65 16.87 -21.02
CA GLN A 213 -29.85 17.63 -20.66
C GLN A 213 -29.51 19.10 -20.49
N ARG A 214 -28.41 19.42 -19.81
CA ARG A 214 -27.93 20.79 -19.70
C ARG A 214 -27.52 21.38 -21.04
N LYS A 215 -26.85 20.64 -21.92
CA LYS A 215 -26.53 21.10 -23.29
C LYS A 215 -27.76 21.21 -24.17
N ALA A 216 -28.71 20.29 -24.10
CA ALA A 216 -29.95 20.33 -24.86
C ALA A 216 -30.81 21.51 -24.41
N PHE A 217 -30.89 21.74 -23.11
CA PHE A 217 -31.49 22.91 -22.49
C PHE A 217 -30.72 24.19 -22.84
N GLU A 218 -29.40 24.23 -22.68
CA GLU A 218 -28.55 25.36 -23.09
C GLU A 218 -28.60 25.58 -24.61
N ASN A 219 -28.87 24.57 -25.44
CA ASN A 219 -29.01 24.69 -26.89
C ASN A 219 -30.41 25.14 -27.30
N SER A 220 -31.48 24.62 -26.67
CA SER A 220 -32.85 25.12 -26.89
C SER A 220 -32.92 26.58 -26.47
N ILE A 221 -32.31 26.88 -25.32
CA ILE A 221 -32.18 28.22 -24.79
C ILE A 221 -31.15 29.06 -25.55
N SER A 222 -30.08 28.51 -26.09
CA SER A 222 -29.18 29.26 -26.98
C SER A 222 -29.91 29.59 -28.26
N SER A 223 -30.70 28.68 -28.83
CA SER A 223 -31.51 28.97 -30.01
C SER A 223 -32.55 30.05 -29.70
N TYR A 224 -33.15 30.00 -28.51
CA TYR A 224 -34.07 31.01 -27.99
C TYR A 224 -33.37 32.33 -27.64
N GLY A 225 -32.18 32.27 -27.09
CA GLY A 225 -31.30 33.39 -26.81
C GLY A 225 -30.71 33.97 -28.09
N THR A 226 -30.64 33.20 -29.18
CA THR A 226 -30.26 33.68 -30.52
C THR A 226 -31.47 34.27 -31.23
N SER A 227 -32.70 33.80 -30.97
CA SER A 227 -33.93 34.44 -31.46
C SER A 227 -34.21 35.75 -30.70
N ILE A 228 -33.99 35.78 -29.38
CA ILE A 228 -33.98 37.00 -28.58
C ILE A 228 -32.75 37.87 -28.94
N ALA A 229 -31.54 37.35 -29.08
CA ALA A 229 -30.37 38.14 -29.53
C ALA A 229 -30.47 38.57 -31.01
N SER A 230 -31.36 37.98 -31.81
CA SER A 230 -31.70 38.53 -33.12
C SER A 230 -32.59 39.78 -33.00
N SER A 231 -33.32 39.93 -31.89
CA SER A 231 -34.00 41.16 -31.48
C SER A 231 -33.14 42.12 -30.64
N TYR A 232 -32.02 41.64 -30.08
CA TYR A 232 -30.97 42.43 -29.42
C TYR A 232 -29.68 42.36 -30.26
N GLU A 233 -29.66 43.11 -31.36
CA GLU A 233 -28.53 43.39 -32.26
C GLU A 233 -27.26 42.51 -32.17
N LYS A 234 -27.01 41.74 -33.24
CA LYS A 234 -25.85 40.89 -33.56
C LYS A 234 -24.51 41.39 -32.98
N GLN A 235 -24.16 41.01 -31.74
CA GLN A 235 -22.78 40.99 -31.29
C GLN A 235 -22.47 39.65 -30.64
N LYS A 236 -21.60 38.86 -31.29
CA LYS A 236 -21.00 37.67 -30.66
C LYS A 236 -20.36 38.11 -29.32
N PRO A 237 -20.45 37.30 -28.25
CA PRO A 237 -19.89 37.68 -26.96
C PRO A 237 -18.38 37.87 -27.08
N VAL A 238 -17.94 39.13 -27.10
CA VAL A 238 -16.52 39.47 -26.95
C VAL A 238 -16.18 39.13 -25.50
N LYS A 239 -15.48 38.01 -25.28
CA LYS A 239 -14.90 37.73 -23.96
C LYS A 239 -14.03 38.94 -23.59
N LYS A 240 -14.44 39.72 -22.59
CA LYS A 240 -13.66 40.86 -22.09
C LYS A 240 -12.20 40.41 -21.91
N ALA A 241 -11.30 41.14 -22.57
CA ALA A 241 -9.87 40.92 -22.47
C ALA A 241 -9.43 41.05 -21.00
N LYS A 242 -8.33 40.40 -20.64
CA LYS A 242 -7.73 40.64 -19.33
C LYS A 242 -7.23 42.09 -19.30
N VAL A 243 -7.73 42.86 -18.33
CA VAL A 243 -7.30 44.24 -18.12
C VAL A 243 -6.04 44.28 -17.27
N VAL A 244 -5.90 43.30 -16.35
CA VAL A 244 -4.72 43.15 -15.50
C VAL A 244 -4.29 41.70 -15.31
N THR A 245 -3.12 41.50 -14.71
CA THR A 245 -2.68 40.16 -14.29
C THR A 245 -3.54 39.66 -13.12
N GLY A 246 -3.63 38.33 -12.95
CA GLY A 246 -4.32 37.75 -11.80
C GLY A 246 -3.68 38.09 -10.45
N LYS A 247 -2.37 38.45 -10.44
CA LYS A 247 -1.68 38.91 -9.22
C LYS A 247 -2.15 40.30 -8.83
N ASP A 248 -2.26 41.19 -9.81
CA ASP A 248 -2.71 42.58 -9.58
C ASP A 248 -4.19 42.63 -9.23
N ALA A 249 -5.02 41.77 -9.83
CA ALA A 249 -6.42 41.61 -9.46
C ALA A 249 -6.62 41.25 -7.97
N VAL A 250 -5.70 40.46 -7.38
CA VAL A 250 -5.74 40.12 -5.95
C VAL A 250 -5.22 41.26 -5.08
N LYS A 251 -4.23 42.03 -5.55
CA LYS A 251 -3.69 43.19 -4.81
C LYS A 251 -4.69 44.33 -4.68
N ARG A 252 -5.57 44.50 -5.67
CA ARG A 252 -6.61 45.54 -5.71
C ARG A 252 -7.73 45.31 -4.71
N VAL A 253 -7.80 44.14 -4.07
CA VAL A 253 -8.85 43.81 -3.11
C VAL A 253 -8.72 44.63 -1.85
N ASN A 254 -9.67 45.55 -1.63
CA ASN A 254 -9.77 46.36 -0.41
C ASN A 254 -10.93 45.92 0.49
N ASN A 255 -11.99 45.32 -0.06
CA ASN A 255 -13.11 44.80 0.74
C ASN A 255 -12.67 43.69 1.73
N GLU A 256 -13.05 43.83 3.01
CA GLU A 256 -12.60 42.94 4.09
C GLU A 256 -13.12 41.50 3.95
N SER A 257 -14.39 41.32 3.55
CA SER A 257 -14.98 39.99 3.33
C SER A 257 -14.26 39.23 2.21
N LEU A 258 -13.90 39.92 1.12
CA LEU A 258 -13.12 39.35 0.03
C LEU A 258 -11.68 39.02 0.45
N LYS A 259 -11.02 39.91 1.22
CA LYS A 259 -9.69 39.64 1.80
C LYS A 259 -9.73 38.41 2.70
N LEU A 260 -10.73 38.31 3.59
CA LEU A 260 -10.89 37.20 4.51
C LEU A 260 -11.12 35.89 3.77
N TYR A 261 -11.96 35.91 2.73
CA TYR A 261 -12.19 34.75 1.87
C TYR A 261 -10.91 34.26 1.21
N LEU A 262 -10.17 35.15 0.52
CA LEU A 262 -8.91 34.80 -0.13
C LEU A 262 -7.88 34.32 0.88
N LYS A 263 -7.81 34.93 2.06
CA LYS A 263 -6.93 34.50 3.16
C LYS A 263 -7.28 33.08 3.61
N LYS A 264 -8.55 32.75 3.82
CA LYS A 264 -9.00 31.39 4.18
C LYS A 264 -8.64 30.36 3.10
N LYS A 265 -8.88 30.67 1.82
CA LYS A 265 -8.55 29.75 0.72
C LYS A 265 -7.05 29.59 0.50
N LYS A 266 -6.25 30.66 0.67
CA LYS A 266 -4.78 30.58 0.65
C LYS A 266 -4.26 29.73 1.81
N LYS A 267 -4.80 29.90 3.02
CA LYS A 267 -4.45 29.05 4.18
C LYS A 267 -4.78 27.58 3.92
N LEU A 268 -5.93 27.28 3.30
CA LEU A 268 -6.31 25.92 2.94
C LEU A 268 -5.35 25.30 1.91
N ALA A 269 -5.00 26.06 0.85
CA ALA A 269 -4.03 25.61 -0.15
C ALA A 269 -2.63 25.43 0.45
N LEU A 270 -2.22 26.33 1.36
CA LEU A 270 -0.95 26.23 2.09
C LEU A 270 -0.92 25.00 2.98
N ALA A 271 -1.98 24.75 3.78
CA ALA A 271 -2.09 23.55 4.60
C ALA A 271 -2.01 22.27 3.76
N GLY A 272 -2.73 22.22 2.63
CA GLY A 272 -2.64 21.11 1.69
C GLY A 272 -1.24 20.93 1.11
N SER A 273 -0.54 22.02 0.78
CA SER A 273 0.84 21.98 0.27
C SER A 273 1.81 21.47 1.33
N ILE A 274 1.66 21.89 2.59
CA ILE A 274 2.49 21.45 3.72
C ILE A 274 2.27 19.97 3.98
N ILE A 275 1.02 19.52 4.07
CA ILE A 275 0.70 18.10 4.28
C ILE A 275 1.29 17.25 3.15
N LEU A 276 1.15 17.69 1.90
CA LEU A 276 1.67 16.96 0.75
C LEU A 276 3.21 16.93 0.74
N ALA A 277 3.85 18.05 1.08
CA ALA A 277 5.30 18.11 1.25
C ALA A 277 5.77 17.18 2.36
N ILE A 278 5.12 17.17 3.53
CA ILE A 278 5.46 16.25 4.63
C ILE A 278 5.22 14.80 4.22
N SER A 279 4.13 14.49 3.50
CA SER A 279 3.83 13.12 3.09
C SER A 279 4.86 12.56 2.11
N ILE A 280 5.48 13.42 1.29
CA ILE A 280 6.55 13.02 0.35
C ILE A 280 7.91 13.05 1.04
N LEU A 281 8.17 14.08 1.84
CA LEU A 281 9.47 14.28 2.47
C LEU A 281 9.66 13.40 3.69
N ALA A 282 8.62 13.01 4.44
CA ALA A 282 8.79 12.19 5.63
C ALA A 282 9.35 10.79 5.31
N PRO A 283 8.85 10.05 4.29
CA PRO A 283 9.46 8.79 3.89
C PRO A 283 10.89 8.96 3.35
N VAL A 284 11.13 10.03 2.57
CA VAL A 284 12.46 10.32 2.02
C VAL A 284 13.45 10.75 3.12
N ILE A 285 13.03 11.58 4.06
CA ILE A 285 13.84 11.99 5.21
C ILE A 285 14.02 10.81 6.15
N TYR A 286 13.01 9.97 6.36
CA TYR A 286 13.14 8.75 7.14
C TYR A 286 14.16 7.81 6.51
N SER A 287 14.07 7.56 5.20
CA SER A 287 15.05 6.79 4.43
C SER A 287 16.46 7.41 4.42
N ILE A 288 16.57 8.74 4.38
CA ILE A 288 17.86 9.43 4.45
C ILE A 288 18.40 9.48 5.89
N TYR A 289 17.54 9.61 6.88
CA TYR A 289 17.90 9.69 8.30
C TYR A 289 18.30 8.32 8.81
N SER A 290 17.59 7.27 8.43
CA SER A 290 18.04 5.90 8.62
C SER A 290 19.41 5.68 7.99
N HIS A 291 19.57 6.12 6.73
CA HIS A 291 20.85 6.03 6.04
C HIS A 291 21.98 6.93 6.61
N ASN A 292 21.68 7.90 7.48
CA ASN A 292 22.67 8.81 8.07
C ASN A 292 22.87 8.60 9.59
N GLU A 293 21.90 8.05 10.33
CA GLU A 293 22.14 7.50 11.67
C GLU A 293 23.05 6.27 11.62
N GLU A 294 23.06 5.55 10.48
CA GLU A 294 24.09 4.57 10.09
C GLU A 294 25.52 5.16 10.12
N VAL A 295 25.69 6.48 9.97
CA VAL A 295 27.00 7.15 9.90
C VAL A 295 27.32 8.02 11.13
N SER A 296 26.33 8.32 11.98
CA SER A 296 26.47 9.30 13.08
C SER A 296 26.20 8.77 14.49
N ALA A 297 26.16 7.44 14.69
CA ALA A 297 26.43 6.85 16.01
C ALA A 297 27.89 7.15 16.40
N LYS A 298 28.10 8.33 16.98
CA LYS A 298 29.40 8.83 17.44
C LYS A 298 30.03 7.87 18.45
N ASN A 299 31.19 7.33 18.07
CA ASN A 299 32.21 6.61 18.86
C ASN A 299 31.94 5.15 19.23
N THR A 300 31.64 4.31 18.25
CA THR A 300 31.69 2.85 18.43
C THR A 300 32.83 2.30 17.60
N THR A 301 34.02 2.26 18.19
CA THR A 301 35.05 1.33 17.73
C THR A 301 34.39 -0.04 17.60
N ILE A 302 34.35 -0.57 16.39
CA ILE A 302 33.96 -1.97 16.16
C ILE A 302 35.16 -2.79 16.62
N TYR A 303 34.95 -3.69 17.57
CA TYR A 303 36.02 -4.58 18.04
C TYR A 303 35.86 -5.91 17.33
N ASN A 304 36.87 -6.31 16.59
CA ASN A 304 36.91 -7.64 15.99
C ASN A 304 37.10 -8.69 17.09
N MET A 305 36.16 -9.63 17.16
CA MET A 305 36.16 -10.71 18.15
C MET A 305 37.33 -11.70 17.94
N ASP A 306 37.82 -11.76 16.71
CA ASP A 306 38.92 -12.61 16.26
C ASP A 306 40.30 -11.94 16.45
N ASP A 307 40.35 -10.65 16.83
CA ASP A 307 41.59 -9.93 17.16
C ASP A 307 41.71 -9.79 18.69
N ALA A 308 42.65 -10.53 19.30
CA ALA A 308 42.86 -10.54 20.74
C ALA A 308 43.09 -9.14 21.35
N ALA A 309 43.77 -8.23 20.63
CA ALA A 309 44.06 -6.89 21.14
C ALA A 309 42.85 -5.95 21.06
N GLU A 310 41.89 -6.24 20.19
CA GLU A 310 40.60 -5.55 20.13
C GLU A 310 39.59 -6.16 21.11
N TYR A 311 39.53 -7.49 21.18
CA TYR A 311 38.66 -8.24 22.08
C TYR A 311 38.93 -7.92 23.57
N GLU A 312 40.19 -7.78 24.00
CA GLU A 312 40.53 -7.38 25.38
C GLU A 312 40.02 -5.97 25.75
N LYS A 313 39.78 -5.11 24.76
CA LYS A 313 39.27 -3.74 24.98
C LYS A 313 37.74 -3.69 24.98
N ALA A 314 37.07 -4.73 24.50
CA ALA A 314 35.61 -4.81 24.44
C ALA A 314 35.01 -4.95 25.85
N SER A 315 33.81 -4.40 26.00
CA SER A 315 32.95 -4.61 27.18
C SER A 315 31.55 -5.00 26.73
N VAL A 316 30.72 -5.50 27.65
CA VAL A 316 29.29 -5.75 27.40
C VAL A 316 28.64 -4.52 26.73
N LYS A 317 27.82 -4.76 25.72
CA LYS A 317 27.20 -3.82 24.77
C LYS A 317 28.16 -3.03 23.87
N SER A 318 29.44 -3.39 23.79
CA SER A 318 30.32 -2.87 22.73
C SER A 318 29.93 -3.46 21.38
N ILE A 319 30.12 -2.72 20.29
CA ILE A 319 29.87 -3.25 18.94
C ILE A 319 30.97 -4.23 18.58
N GLY A 320 30.59 -5.42 18.14
CA GLY A 320 31.49 -6.48 17.70
C GLY A 320 31.28 -6.84 16.25
N GLU A 321 32.36 -7.28 15.61
CA GLU A 321 32.29 -8.02 14.36
C GLU A 321 33.07 -9.32 14.48
N ILE A 322 32.63 -10.33 13.75
CA ILE A 322 33.40 -11.56 13.56
C ILE A 322 33.27 -12.00 12.11
N LYS A 323 34.39 -12.36 11.49
CA LYS A 323 34.42 -12.96 10.17
C LYS A 323 34.41 -14.45 10.32
N VAL A 324 33.41 -15.08 9.73
CA VAL A 324 33.19 -16.51 9.83
C VAL A 324 33.51 -17.14 8.49
N SER A 325 34.38 -18.15 8.52
CA SER A 325 34.78 -18.92 7.34
C SER A 325 34.12 -20.31 7.30
N TYR A 326 33.43 -20.67 8.39
CA TYR A 326 32.77 -21.96 8.58
C TYR A 326 31.31 -21.75 8.94
N VAL A 327 30.48 -22.76 8.69
CA VAL A 327 29.05 -22.76 8.97
C VAL A 327 28.81 -22.60 10.48
N PRO A 328 28.01 -21.60 10.92
CA PRO A 328 27.57 -21.50 12.32
C PRO A 328 26.78 -22.74 12.74
N ILE A 329 27.15 -23.35 13.86
CA ILE A 329 26.51 -24.59 14.34
C ILE A 329 25.62 -24.28 15.55
N LEU A 330 24.31 -24.50 15.40
CA LEU A 330 23.35 -24.32 16.48
C LEU A 330 23.58 -25.39 17.56
N PHE A 331 23.79 -24.98 18.82
CA PHE A 331 23.89 -25.91 19.95
C PHE A 331 22.84 -25.66 21.04
N TYR A 332 22.18 -24.50 21.01
CA TYR A 332 21.16 -24.17 22.00
C TYR A 332 20.12 -23.22 21.43
N SER A 333 18.84 -23.49 21.67
CA SER A 333 17.73 -22.60 21.34
C SER A 333 16.83 -22.45 22.59
N PRO A 334 16.68 -21.23 23.13
CA PRO A 334 15.81 -21.00 24.28
C PRO A 334 14.35 -21.25 23.94
N SER A 335 13.60 -21.91 24.82
CA SER A 335 12.18 -22.26 24.62
C SER A 335 11.22 -21.08 24.46
N SER A 336 11.72 -19.85 24.62
CA SER A 336 10.95 -18.60 24.61
C SER A 336 11.57 -17.50 23.75
N GLY A 337 12.60 -17.81 22.95
CA GLY A 337 13.36 -16.82 22.19
C GLY A 337 13.22 -16.99 20.69
N ASP A 338 13.15 -15.87 19.97
CA ASP A 338 13.16 -15.80 18.50
C ASP A 338 14.60 -15.85 17.94
N TYR A 339 15.54 -16.49 18.67
CA TYR A 339 16.96 -16.57 18.32
C TYR A 339 17.57 -17.92 18.74
N GLY A 340 18.57 -18.36 17.98
CA GLY A 340 19.41 -19.51 18.29
C GLY A 340 20.79 -19.07 18.80
N VAL A 341 21.44 -19.94 19.56
CA VAL A 341 22.82 -19.76 20.04
C VAL A 341 23.72 -20.74 19.29
N TYR A 342 24.68 -20.17 18.57
CA TYR A 342 25.51 -20.84 17.60
C TYR A 342 26.98 -20.80 18.01
N MET A 343 27.68 -21.90 17.73
CA MET A 343 29.12 -21.98 17.77
C MET A 343 29.68 -21.49 16.44
N ILE A 344 30.63 -20.56 16.53
CA ILE A 344 31.24 -19.87 15.41
C ILE A 344 32.71 -20.24 15.36
N SER A 345 33.09 -21.02 14.36
CA SER A 345 34.50 -21.31 14.10
C SER A 345 35.09 -20.28 13.13
N THR A 346 36.28 -19.80 13.45
CA THR A 346 37.12 -18.97 12.58
C THR A 346 38.46 -19.68 12.37
N ASP A 347 39.35 -19.08 11.58
CA ASP A 347 40.70 -19.59 11.43
C ASP A 347 41.56 -19.39 12.70
N ASN A 348 41.14 -18.53 13.64
CA ASN A 348 41.90 -18.19 14.85
C ASN A 348 41.29 -18.74 16.16
N GLY A 349 40.04 -19.22 16.14
CA GLY A 349 39.41 -19.75 17.35
C GLY A 349 37.96 -20.18 17.18
N ILE A 350 37.33 -20.51 18.30
CA ILE A 350 35.92 -20.85 18.42
C ILE A 350 35.25 -19.81 19.32
N TYR A 351 34.09 -19.32 18.90
CA TYR A 351 33.35 -18.24 19.53
C TYR A 351 31.86 -18.58 19.60
N ILE A 352 31.08 -17.77 20.31
CA ILE A 352 29.63 -17.94 20.43
C ILE A 352 28.91 -16.72 19.88
N ALA A 353 27.88 -16.95 19.07
CA ALA A 353 26.98 -15.90 18.61
C ALA A 353 25.50 -16.27 18.80
N GLU A 354 24.68 -15.28 19.12
CA GLU A 354 23.22 -15.40 19.09
C GLU A 354 22.73 -14.83 17.76
N LEU A 355 22.03 -15.63 16.97
CA LEU A 355 21.52 -15.25 15.66
C LEU A 355 20.01 -15.52 15.61
N ASP A 356 19.23 -14.57 15.10
CA ASP A 356 17.89 -14.86 14.61
C ASP A 356 17.96 -15.59 13.26
N ASP A 357 16.84 -16.15 12.82
CA ASP A 357 16.79 -16.94 11.58
C ASP A 357 17.20 -16.12 10.37
N LYS A 358 16.86 -14.83 10.35
CA LYS A 358 17.18 -13.93 9.24
C LYS A 358 18.69 -13.71 9.12
N GLU A 359 19.36 -13.39 10.22
CA GLU A 359 20.81 -13.16 10.25
C GLU A 359 21.60 -14.45 10.01
N TYR A 360 21.09 -15.59 10.50
CA TYR A 360 21.67 -16.90 10.16
C TYR A 360 21.60 -17.18 8.65
N GLN A 361 20.42 -17.06 8.03
CA GLN A 361 20.25 -17.31 6.59
C GLN A 361 21.10 -16.34 5.74
N LYS A 362 21.21 -15.08 6.17
CA LYS A 362 22.11 -14.11 5.54
C LYS A 362 23.57 -14.56 5.60
N ALA A 363 24.06 -14.98 6.76
CA ALA A 363 25.42 -15.46 6.94
C ALA A 363 25.70 -16.72 6.08
N MET A 364 24.75 -17.65 6.02
CA MET A 364 24.86 -18.85 5.20
C MET A 364 24.95 -18.53 3.71
N LYS A 365 24.18 -17.55 3.25
CA LYS A 365 24.25 -17.06 1.87
C LYS A 365 25.59 -16.40 1.57
N GLU A 366 26.11 -15.54 2.44
CA GLU A 366 27.41 -14.89 2.26
C GLU A 366 28.58 -15.89 2.25
N LEU A 367 28.54 -16.89 3.13
CA LEU A 367 29.48 -18.02 3.13
C LEU A 367 29.44 -18.79 1.81
N LYS A 368 28.24 -19.07 1.28
CA LYS A 368 28.08 -19.76 0.00
C LYS A 368 28.61 -18.93 -1.18
N ASP A 369 28.32 -17.63 -1.19
CA ASP A 369 28.64 -16.75 -2.32
C ASP A 369 30.12 -16.33 -2.34
N THR A 370 30.73 -16.14 -1.17
CA THR A 370 32.06 -15.51 -1.04
C THR A 370 33.08 -16.31 -0.23
N GLY A 371 32.65 -17.38 0.45
CA GLY A 371 33.47 -18.20 1.34
C GLY A 371 33.70 -17.59 2.72
N VAL A 372 33.24 -16.37 2.98
CA VAL A 372 33.37 -15.68 4.27
C VAL A 372 32.11 -14.85 4.51
N ALA A 373 31.47 -14.99 5.67
CA ALA A 373 30.42 -14.07 6.11
C ALA A 373 30.94 -13.15 7.21
N THR A 374 30.38 -11.94 7.29
CA THR A 374 30.71 -11.02 8.40
C THR A 374 29.47 -10.84 9.26
N LEU A 375 29.55 -11.27 10.52
CA LEU A 375 28.50 -11.06 11.50
C LEU A 375 28.77 -9.76 12.26
N HIS A 376 27.72 -8.95 12.42
CA HIS A 376 27.78 -7.71 13.21
C HIS A 376 26.75 -7.75 14.33
N GLY A 377 27.17 -7.33 15.51
CA GLY A 377 26.33 -7.38 16.70
C GLY A 377 26.92 -6.58 17.84
N TYR A 378 26.49 -6.92 19.05
CA TYR A 378 27.11 -6.42 20.27
C TYR A 378 27.58 -7.54 21.17
N TYR A 379 28.64 -7.27 21.94
CA TYR A 379 29.14 -8.20 22.94
C TYR A 379 28.17 -8.31 24.11
N ASP A 380 27.81 -9.52 24.49
CA ASP A 380 27.11 -9.79 25.75
C ASP A 380 27.75 -10.97 26.48
N THR A 381 27.28 -11.25 27.68
CA THR A 381 27.65 -12.47 28.40
C THR A 381 26.57 -13.51 28.24
N LEU A 382 26.94 -14.69 27.76
CA LEU A 382 26.03 -15.82 27.70
C LEU A 382 25.59 -16.23 29.13
N LEU A 383 24.30 -16.56 29.28
CA LEU A 383 23.75 -17.06 30.54
C LEU A 383 24.37 -18.41 30.92
N ASP A 384 24.45 -18.72 32.23
CA ASP A 384 25.08 -19.95 32.75
C ASP A 384 24.59 -21.22 32.06
N MET A 385 23.27 -21.32 31.83
CA MET A 385 22.68 -22.46 31.09
C MET A 385 23.18 -22.56 29.65
N GLY A 386 23.38 -21.43 28.97
CA GLY A 386 23.98 -21.39 27.64
C GLY A 386 25.45 -21.83 27.67
N LYS A 387 26.20 -21.46 28.72
CA LYS A 387 27.59 -21.89 28.91
C LYS A 387 27.70 -23.39 29.15
N GLU A 388 26.84 -23.94 30.01
CA GLU A 388 26.74 -25.39 30.27
C GLU A 388 26.45 -26.18 28.98
N ASN A 389 25.51 -25.67 28.17
CA ASN A 389 25.17 -26.29 26.89
C ASN A 389 26.32 -26.19 25.87
N ALA A 390 27.06 -25.08 25.82
CA ALA A 390 28.20 -24.93 24.94
C ALA A 390 29.34 -25.92 25.26
N VAL A 391 29.67 -26.08 26.55
CA VAL A 391 30.69 -27.03 27.02
C VAL A 391 30.25 -28.47 26.73
N THR A 392 28.99 -28.80 27.04
CA THR A 392 28.42 -30.12 26.77
C THR A 392 28.51 -30.45 25.28
N PHE A 393 28.06 -29.53 24.43
CA PHE A 393 28.09 -29.69 22.98
C PHE A 393 29.52 -29.88 22.45
N TYR A 394 30.48 -29.12 22.96
CA TYR A 394 31.88 -29.24 22.55
C TYR A 394 32.50 -30.58 22.96
N ASN A 395 32.28 -31.03 24.20
CA ASN A 395 32.78 -32.31 24.69
C ASN A 395 32.18 -33.49 23.90
N GLU A 396 30.88 -33.43 23.61
CA GLU A 396 30.21 -34.44 22.79
C GLU A 396 30.71 -34.45 21.33
N SER A 397 31.00 -33.27 20.77
CA SER A 397 31.43 -33.14 19.37
C SER A 397 32.90 -33.48 19.14
N THR A 398 33.77 -33.24 20.12
CA THR A 398 35.23 -33.43 19.99
C THR A 398 35.75 -34.67 20.71
N GLY A 399 34.99 -35.20 21.69
CA GLY A 399 35.45 -36.23 22.60
C GLY A 399 36.45 -35.73 23.66
N GLU A 400 36.61 -34.42 23.80
CA GLU A 400 37.35 -33.80 24.90
C GLU A 400 36.50 -33.73 26.17
N ASP A 401 37.14 -33.44 27.31
CA ASP A 401 36.51 -33.35 28.63
C ASP A 401 36.96 -32.04 29.29
N ILE A 402 36.41 -30.93 28.81
CA ILE A 402 36.63 -29.60 29.41
C ILE A 402 35.55 -29.33 30.46
N ASP A 403 35.94 -28.64 31.53
CA ASP A 403 35.03 -28.23 32.60
C ASP A 403 34.41 -26.85 32.29
N LEU A 404 33.33 -26.50 33.00
CA LEU A 404 32.69 -25.18 32.86
C LEU A 404 33.64 -24.02 33.21
N ASP A 405 34.63 -24.27 34.09
CA ASP A 405 35.65 -23.30 34.46
C ASP A 405 36.59 -22.95 33.29
N ASP A 406 36.69 -23.81 32.27
CA ASP A 406 37.51 -23.60 31.07
C ASP A 406 36.75 -22.85 29.95
N TYR A 407 35.45 -22.56 30.13
CA TYR A 407 34.59 -21.94 29.11
C TYR A 407 35.17 -20.62 28.57
N ASP A 408 35.56 -19.70 29.46
CA ASP A 408 35.99 -18.35 29.06
C ASP A 408 37.34 -18.41 28.31
N GLU A 409 38.16 -19.44 28.55
CA GLU A 409 39.44 -19.69 27.86
C GLU A 409 39.20 -20.22 26.45
N LEU A 410 38.23 -21.13 26.28
CA LEU A 410 37.97 -21.76 24.99
C LEU A 410 37.09 -20.92 24.06
N PHE A 411 35.97 -20.40 24.57
CA PHE A 411 34.95 -19.70 23.76
C PHE A 411 35.04 -18.17 23.85
N GLY A 412 35.86 -17.68 24.78
CA GLY A 412 35.91 -16.28 25.14
C GLY A 412 34.85 -15.89 26.15
N LYS A 413 35.18 -14.84 26.92
CA LYS A 413 34.32 -14.21 27.92
C LYS A 413 32.95 -13.70 27.42
N TYR A 414 32.86 -13.27 26.16
CA TYR A 414 31.68 -12.64 25.58
C TYR A 414 31.14 -13.47 24.41
N CYS A 415 29.82 -13.46 24.22
CA CYS A 415 29.18 -13.87 22.97
C CYS A 415 28.85 -12.64 22.11
N LEU A 416 28.65 -12.83 20.81
CA LEU A 416 28.17 -11.80 19.90
C LEU A 416 26.65 -11.96 19.68
N VAL A 417 25.85 -11.01 20.15
CA VAL A 417 24.41 -10.98 19.83
C VAL A 417 24.23 -10.25 18.51
N VAL A 418 23.92 -11.01 17.46
CA VAL A 418 23.80 -10.54 16.08
C VAL A 418 22.42 -9.95 15.88
N GLU A 419 22.40 -8.70 15.44
CA GLU A 419 21.16 -7.97 15.19
C GLU A 419 21.37 -7.09 13.95
N GLU A 420 20.43 -7.11 13.01
CA GLU A 420 20.50 -6.32 11.77
C GLU A 420 20.68 -4.82 12.03
N SER A 421 20.15 -4.34 13.17
CA SER A 421 20.31 -2.95 13.60
C SER A 421 21.77 -2.55 13.88
N TYR A 422 22.67 -3.53 14.05
CA TYR A 422 24.11 -3.37 14.24
C TYR A 422 24.94 -3.67 12.97
N ASN A 423 24.32 -4.13 11.86
CA ASN A 423 24.95 -4.31 10.54
C ASN A 423 25.35 -2.99 9.85
N GLY A 424 25.21 -1.83 10.52
CA GLY A 424 25.38 -0.53 9.88
C GLY A 424 24.36 -0.24 8.78
N SER A 425 23.30 -1.04 8.64
CA SER A 425 22.14 -0.78 7.77
C SER A 425 20.84 -1.07 8.52
N GLY A 426 20.26 -0.05 9.14
CA GLY A 426 19.38 -0.22 10.31
C GLY A 426 17.87 -0.22 10.06
N ILE A 427 17.38 -0.58 8.86
CA ILE A 427 15.93 -0.66 8.58
C ILE A 427 15.62 -1.78 7.57
N SER A 428 14.65 -2.63 7.90
CA SER A 428 14.13 -3.67 7.00
C SER A 428 13.33 -3.09 5.82
N GLU A 429 13.32 -3.77 4.67
CA GLU A 429 12.54 -3.34 3.49
C GLU A 429 11.04 -3.21 3.79
N ASP A 430 10.53 -4.05 4.70
CA ASP A 430 9.13 -4.08 5.15
C ASP A 430 8.72 -2.82 5.93
N ASP A 431 9.63 -2.24 6.70
CA ASP A 431 9.40 -0.99 7.44
C ASP A 431 9.28 0.20 6.48
N ILE A 432 10.04 0.18 5.38
CA ILE A 432 9.97 1.20 4.33
C ILE A 432 8.63 1.07 3.58
N GLU A 433 8.21 -0.14 3.22
CA GLU A 433 6.93 -0.37 2.56
C GLU A 433 5.75 0.09 3.45
N THR A 434 5.79 -0.27 4.73
CA THR A 434 4.80 0.14 5.72
C THR A 434 4.73 1.66 5.85
N ALA A 435 5.88 2.34 5.95
CA ALA A 435 5.95 3.80 6.02
C ALA A 435 5.37 4.48 4.77
N VAL A 436 5.61 3.92 3.58
CA VAL A 436 5.07 4.42 2.30
C VAL A 436 3.55 4.27 2.26
N ILE A 437 2.99 3.14 2.70
CA ILE A 437 1.54 2.92 2.75
C ILE A 437 0.88 3.93 3.70
N PHE A 438 1.43 4.14 4.90
CA PHE A 438 0.90 5.13 5.84
C PHE A 438 0.99 6.57 5.30
N ALA A 439 2.00 6.89 4.48
CA ALA A 439 2.14 8.20 3.85
C ALA A 439 1.09 8.49 2.75
N MET A 440 0.41 7.48 2.19
CA MET A 440 -0.61 7.69 1.16
C MET A 440 -1.85 8.42 1.68
N PHE A 441 -2.30 8.13 2.90
CA PHE A 441 -3.48 8.77 3.50
C PHE A 441 -3.36 10.30 3.63
N PRO A 442 -2.30 10.85 4.25
CA PRO A 442 -2.11 12.29 4.31
C PRO A 442 -1.84 12.89 2.92
N CYS A 443 -1.22 12.16 1.98
CA CYS A 443 -1.03 12.64 0.61
C CYS A 443 -2.37 12.91 -0.11
N ILE A 444 -3.32 11.97 -0.01
CA ILE A 444 -4.67 12.12 -0.58
C ILE A 444 -5.39 13.31 0.08
N LEU A 445 -5.28 13.47 1.40
CA LEU A 445 -5.85 14.61 2.12
C LEU A 445 -5.22 15.94 1.67
N GLY A 446 -3.91 15.99 1.48
CA GLY A 446 -3.17 17.15 0.98
C GLY A 446 -3.65 17.59 -0.41
N LEU A 447 -3.79 16.64 -1.34
CA LEU A 447 -4.34 16.88 -2.68
C LEU A 447 -5.77 17.43 -2.63
N PHE A 448 -6.60 16.88 -1.75
CA PHE A 448 -7.97 17.33 -1.57
C PHE A 448 -8.00 18.80 -1.10
N LEU A 449 -7.24 19.15 -0.06
CA LEU A 449 -7.17 20.51 0.46
C LEU A 449 -6.62 21.50 -0.58
N LEU A 450 -5.61 21.09 -1.36
CA LEU A 450 -5.08 21.87 -2.48
C LEU A 450 -6.15 22.16 -3.53
N TYR A 451 -6.90 21.15 -3.96
CA TYR A 451 -7.99 21.33 -4.92
C TYR A 451 -9.05 22.33 -4.43
N PHE A 452 -9.49 22.19 -3.17
CA PHE A 452 -10.49 23.10 -2.57
C PHE A 452 -9.95 24.50 -2.23
N GLY A 453 -8.64 24.64 -2.08
CA GLY A 453 -7.97 25.93 -1.85
C GLY A 453 -7.68 26.68 -3.16
N MET A 454 -7.13 26.00 -4.16
CA MET A 454 -6.66 26.63 -5.40
C MET A 454 -7.78 26.92 -6.40
N THR A 455 -8.76 26.02 -6.57
CA THR A 455 -9.83 26.19 -7.56
C THR A 455 -10.59 27.51 -7.38
N PRO A 456 -11.01 27.89 -6.16
CA PRO A 456 -11.73 29.15 -5.96
C PRO A 456 -10.84 30.39 -6.13
N ILE A 457 -9.55 30.31 -5.75
CA ILE A 457 -8.58 31.39 -6.01
C ILE A 457 -8.39 31.60 -7.51
N HIS A 458 -8.28 30.51 -8.27
CA HIS A 458 -8.14 30.58 -9.72
C HIS A 458 -9.38 31.21 -10.36
N SER A 459 -10.58 30.77 -9.94
CA SER A 459 -11.84 31.37 -10.41
C SER A 459 -11.92 32.85 -10.06
N PHE A 460 -11.52 33.24 -8.85
CA PHE A 460 -11.47 34.65 -8.43
C PHE A 460 -10.57 35.46 -9.35
N LYS A 461 -9.31 35.04 -9.53
CA LYS A 461 -8.36 35.74 -10.42
C LYS A 461 -8.93 35.86 -11.84
N LYS A 462 -9.51 34.78 -12.37
CA LYS A 462 -10.07 34.73 -13.72
C LYS A 462 -11.23 35.72 -13.92
N THR A 463 -12.09 35.88 -12.92
CA THR A 463 -13.21 36.82 -12.98
C THR A 463 -12.75 38.26 -12.77
N MET A 464 -11.93 38.52 -11.75
CA MET A 464 -11.53 39.87 -11.36
C MET A 464 -10.51 40.52 -12.31
N CYS A 465 -9.67 39.73 -13.01
CA CYS A 465 -8.69 40.27 -13.95
C CYS A 465 -9.28 40.94 -15.21
N ARG A 466 -10.60 40.79 -15.40
CA ARG A 466 -11.34 41.35 -16.54
C ARG A 466 -12.10 42.63 -16.20
N LEU A 467 -12.08 43.05 -14.94
CA LEU A 467 -12.71 44.30 -14.51
C LEU A 467 -11.70 45.44 -14.67
N THR A 468 -12.16 46.57 -15.21
CA THR A 468 -11.39 47.82 -15.18
C THR A 468 -11.34 48.37 -13.74
N ASP A 469 -10.44 49.32 -13.49
CA ASP A 469 -10.28 49.93 -12.17
C ASP A 469 -11.57 50.62 -11.70
N SER A 470 -12.30 51.24 -12.65
CA SER A 470 -13.62 51.83 -12.40
C SER A 470 -14.67 50.78 -12.06
N GLU A 471 -14.79 49.70 -12.85
CA GLU A 471 -15.74 48.61 -12.59
C GLU A 471 -15.48 47.92 -11.25
N TYR A 472 -14.20 47.76 -10.92
CA TYR A 472 -13.75 47.19 -9.66
C TYR A 472 -14.13 48.08 -8.47
N ALA A 473 -13.87 49.40 -8.54
CA ALA A 473 -14.23 50.36 -7.50
C ALA A 473 -15.76 50.42 -7.30
N MET A 474 -16.53 50.34 -8.38
CA MET A 474 -17.99 50.29 -8.32
C MET A 474 -18.48 49.01 -7.61
N LEU A 475 -17.91 47.85 -7.93
CA LEU A 475 -18.26 46.60 -7.24
C LEU A 475 -17.96 46.68 -5.74
N GLU A 476 -16.81 47.22 -5.34
CA GLU A 476 -16.49 47.36 -3.91
C GLU A 476 -17.39 48.36 -3.19
N SER A 477 -17.77 49.46 -3.84
CA SER A 477 -18.74 50.42 -3.31
C SER A 477 -20.12 49.77 -3.16
N ASP A 478 -20.57 49.01 -4.16
CA ASP A 478 -21.83 48.27 -4.13
C ASP A 478 -21.84 47.25 -2.98
N LEU A 479 -20.75 46.49 -2.79
CA LEU A 479 -20.65 45.52 -1.69
C LEU A 479 -20.69 46.16 -0.29
N LYS A 480 -20.37 47.45 -0.15
CA LYS A 480 -20.47 48.21 1.10
C LYS A 480 -21.78 48.96 1.26
N SER A 481 -22.60 49.03 0.21
CA SER A 481 -23.86 49.78 0.24
C SER A 481 -24.86 49.14 1.21
N ALA A 482 -25.54 49.97 2.00
CA ALA A 482 -26.64 49.52 2.87
C ALA A 482 -27.81 48.87 2.10
N THR A 483 -27.89 49.10 0.78
CA THR A 483 -28.91 48.51 -0.09
C THR A 483 -28.56 47.10 -0.58
N THR A 484 -27.31 46.65 -0.39
CA THR A 484 -26.87 45.31 -0.78
C THR A 484 -27.41 44.26 0.19
N LYS A 485 -28.06 43.24 -0.37
CA LYS A 485 -28.59 42.11 0.40
C LYS A 485 -27.56 40.98 0.43
N GLU A 486 -27.09 40.65 1.63
CA GLU A 486 -26.24 39.49 1.87
C GLU A 486 -27.13 38.25 2.06
N ILE A 487 -27.07 37.31 1.13
CA ILE A 487 -27.89 36.10 1.13
C ILE A 487 -27.20 34.97 1.89
N ILE A 488 -25.92 34.75 1.58
CA ILE A 488 -25.04 33.85 2.34
C ILE A 488 -23.86 34.67 2.80
N LYS A 489 -23.68 34.69 4.12
CA LYS A 489 -22.63 35.46 4.77
C LYS A 489 -21.28 35.19 4.11
N ASN A 490 -20.61 36.24 3.62
CA ASN A 490 -19.31 36.16 2.96
C ASN A 490 -19.23 35.22 1.75
N ALA A 491 -20.32 35.03 1.00
CA ALA A 491 -20.30 34.15 -0.17
C ALA A 491 -21.26 34.53 -1.31
N PHE A 492 -22.40 35.17 -0.99
CA PHE A 492 -23.44 35.47 -1.97
C PHE A 492 -24.14 36.80 -1.63
N TYR A 493 -24.00 37.77 -2.53
CA TYR A 493 -24.55 39.12 -2.43
C TYR A 493 -25.43 39.46 -3.64
N CYS A 494 -26.54 40.12 -3.36
CA CYS A 494 -27.37 40.80 -4.35
C CYS A 494 -27.15 42.30 -4.20
N THR A 495 -26.37 42.87 -5.13
CA THR A 495 -26.11 44.32 -5.18
C THR A 495 -27.20 45.03 -5.99
N ASN A 496 -27.07 46.33 -6.24
CA ASN A 496 -27.99 47.08 -7.10
C ASN A 496 -27.89 46.70 -8.58
N LYS A 497 -26.70 46.33 -9.06
CA LYS A 497 -26.42 46.09 -10.48
C LYS A 497 -26.13 44.63 -10.83
N TYR A 498 -25.64 43.86 -9.86
CA TYR A 498 -25.16 42.50 -10.08
C TYR A 498 -25.53 41.55 -8.95
N ILE A 499 -25.64 40.27 -9.31
CA ILE A 499 -25.48 39.16 -8.39
C ILE A 499 -24.00 38.81 -8.34
N PHE A 500 -23.42 38.81 -7.14
CA PHE A 500 -22.02 38.50 -6.92
C PHE A 500 -21.86 37.31 -5.97
N THR A 501 -21.16 36.28 -6.44
CA THR A 501 -20.90 35.08 -5.65
C THR A 501 -19.42 34.76 -5.65
N TYR A 502 -18.89 34.28 -4.53
CA TYR A 502 -17.49 33.84 -4.43
C TYR A 502 -17.33 32.63 -3.51
N TYR A 503 -18.18 31.61 -3.69
CA TYR A 503 -18.13 30.38 -2.88
C TYR A 503 -17.07 29.39 -3.42
N THR A 504 -17.48 28.51 -4.34
CA THR A 504 -16.59 27.61 -5.11
C THR A 504 -16.07 28.29 -6.37
N ASP A 505 -16.96 29.04 -7.04
CA ASP A 505 -16.64 29.86 -8.21
C ASP A 505 -16.94 31.33 -7.91
N THR A 506 -16.07 32.21 -8.37
CA THR A 506 -16.32 33.66 -8.36
C THR A 506 -17.08 34.05 -9.62
N ARG A 507 -18.28 34.59 -9.45
CA ARG A 507 -19.16 35.01 -10.55
C ARG A 507 -19.70 36.41 -10.28
N LEU A 508 -19.79 37.17 -11.37
CA LEU A 508 -20.41 38.49 -11.42
C LEU A 508 -21.44 38.44 -12.56
N ILE A 509 -22.71 38.48 -12.19
CA ILE A 509 -23.86 38.31 -13.09
C ILE A 509 -24.67 39.60 -13.08
N PRO A 510 -24.60 40.44 -14.11
CA PRO A 510 -25.45 41.63 -14.23
C PRO A 510 -26.93 41.23 -14.31
N TYR A 511 -27.82 41.98 -13.65
CA TYR A 511 -29.26 41.67 -13.74
C TYR A 511 -29.79 41.79 -15.17
N SER A 512 -29.26 42.73 -15.96
CA SER A 512 -29.58 42.93 -17.37
C SER A 512 -29.36 41.70 -18.24
N ASP A 513 -28.42 40.84 -17.83
CA ASP A 513 -28.00 39.68 -18.61
C ASP A 513 -28.85 38.45 -18.28
N ILE A 514 -29.70 38.52 -17.26
CA ILE A 514 -30.55 37.41 -16.82
C ILE A 514 -31.79 37.31 -17.70
N VAL A 515 -31.97 36.16 -18.36
CA VAL A 515 -33.17 35.86 -19.17
C VAL A 515 -34.21 35.13 -18.35
N TRP A 516 -33.76 34.20 -17.51
CA TRP A 516 -34.63 33.33 -16.74
C TRP A 516 -33.96 32.95 -15.41
N ALA A 517 -34.73 32.94 -14.33
CA ALA A 517 -34.27 32.43 -13.04
C ALA A 517 -35.36 31.62 -12.34
N TYR A 518 -34.98 30.53 -11.67
CA TYR A 518 -35.92 29.69 -10.91
C TYR A 518 -35.23 28.96 -9.75
N VAL A 519 -36.02 28.54 -8.76
CA VAL A 519 -35.53 27.68 -7.67
C VAL A 519 -35.63 26.22 -8.09
N LYS A 520 -34.51 25.52 -8.01
CA LYS A 520 -34.39 24.07 -8.12
C LYS A 520 -34.32 23.44 -6.74
N ILE A 521 -35.23 22.52 -6.48
CA ILE A 521 -35.29 21.75 -5.24
C ILE A 521 -34.54 20.43 -5.45
N ASN A 522 -33.45 20.23 -4.73
CA ASN A 522 -32.70 18.98 -4.78
C ASN A 522 -33.22 18.02 -3.71
N LYS A 523 -33.73 16.87 -4.15
CA LYS A 523 -34.27 15.83 -3.26
C LYS A 523 -33.35 14.62 -3.15
N GLN A 524 -33.32 13.99 -1.98
CA GLN A 524 -32.68 12.69 -1.75
C GLN A 524 -33.62 11.84 -0.88
N TYR A 525 -33.89 10.61 -1.32
CA TYR A 525 -34.86 9.71 -0.67
C TYR A 525 -36.22 10.38 -0.38
N GLY A 526 -36.71 11.19 -1.33
CA GLY A 526 -37.97 11.93 -1.21
C GLY A 526 -37.92 13.19 -0.35
N LYS A 527 -36.84 13.43 0.41
CA LYS A 527 -36.66 14.62 1.26
C LYS A 527 -35.90 15.73 0.54
N ASP A 528 -36.31 16.98 0.77
CA ASP A 528 -35.61 18.15 0.26
C ASP A 528 -34.30 18.34 1.03
N ILE A 529 -33.18 18.43 0.31
CA ILE A 529 -31.83 18.55 0.89
C ILE A 529 -31.32 19.98 0.73
N THR A 530 -31.50 20.56 -0.46
CA THR A 530 -31.06 21.94 -0.75
C THR A 530 -31.97 22.64 -1.76
N TYR A 531 -32.05 23.96 -1.64
CA TYR A 531 -32.60 24.86 -2.66
C TYR A 531 -31.46 25.54 -3.40
N THR A 532 -31.53 25.55 -4.73
CA THR A 532 -30.51 26.16 -5.60
C THR A 532 -31.20 27.07 -6.59
N ILE A 533 -30.76 28.31 -6.72
CA ILE A 533 -31.29 29.21 -7.75
C ILE A 533 -30.51 28.96 -9.03
N GLU A 534 -31.20 28.55 -10.08
CA GLU A 534 -30.65 28.44 -11.43
C GLU A 534 -30.94 29.74 -12.18
N ILE A 535 -29.90 30.34 -12.73
CA ILE A 535 -29.95 31.57 -13.52
C ILE A 535 -29.51 31.24 -14.94
N LEU A 536 -30.20 31.81 -15.91
CA LEU A 536 -29.81 31.78 -17.29
C LEU A 536 -29.33 33.16 -17.74
N ASP A 537 -28.08 33.24 -18.19
CA ASP A 537 -27.44 34.44 -18.70
C ASP A 537 -27.43 34.43 -20.24
N ILE A 538 -27.78 35.57 -20.87
CA ILE A 538 -27.84 35.74 -22.34
C ILE A 538 -26.54 35.39 -23.05
N TYR A 539 -25.39 35.50 -22.40
CA TYR A 539 -24.06 35.32 -23.02
C TYR A 539 -23.32 34.09 -22.52
N LYS A 540 -23.56 33.68 -21.28
CA LYS A 540 -22.68 32.72 -20.58
C LYS A 540 -23.36 31.42 -20.17
N GLY A 541 -24.64 31.25 -20.50
CA GLY A 541 -25.40 30.02 -20.28
C GLY A 541 -25.99 29.90 -18.87
N SER A 542 -26.25 28.68 -18.43
CA SER A 542 -26.89 28.41 -17.14
C SER A 542 -25.91 28.40 -15.97
N TYR A 543 -26.31 28.99 -14.84
CA TYR A 543 -25.57 29.12 -13.61
C TYR A 543 -26.40 28.67 -12.41
N SER A 544 -25.87 27.71 -11.66
CA SER A 544 -26.37 27.42 -10.33
C SER A 544 -25.69 28.33 -9.33
N LEU A 545 -26.47 29.14 -8.62
CA LEU A 545 -25.99 29.91 -7.47
C LEU A 545 -25.66 28.97 -6.29
N PRO A 546 -24.92 29.43 -5.27
CA PRO A 546 -24.63 28.63 -4.08
C PRO A 546 -25.89 28.01 -3.47
N ALA A 547 -25.85 26.72 -3.17
CA ALA A 547 -26.97 25.99 -2.62
C ALA A 547 -27.26 26.43 -1.17
N LEU A 548 -28.54 26.60 -0.86
CA LEU A 548 -29.07 26.86 0.47
C LEU A 548 -29.59 25.55 1.06
N ALA A 549 -29.39 25.31 2.36
CA ALA A 549 -29.96 24.14 3.02
C ALA A 549 -31.50 24.18 2.96
N ALA A 550 -32.16 23.03 2.80
CA ALA A 550 -33.61 22.98 2.72
C ALA A 550 -34.26 23.30 4.09
N CYS A 551 -34.75 24.53 4.25
CA CYS A 551 -35.61 24.98 5.34
C CYS A 551 -36.45 26.18 4.91
N GLU A 552 -37.56 26.47 5.60
CA GLU A 552 -38.48 27.55 5.22
C GLU A 552 -37.79 28.92 5.10
N ALA A 553 -36.91 29.25 6.06
CA ALA A 553 -36.15 30.50 6.03
C ALA A 553 -35.30 30.65 4.75
N ASN A 554 -34.64 29.56 4.34
CA ASN A 554 -33.80 29.55 3.14
C ASN A 554 -34.64 29.55 1.84
N MET A 555 -35.85 29.00 1.86
CA MET A 555 -36.79 29.15 0.75
C MET A 555 -37.24 30.62 0.63
N GLY A 556 -37.47 31.29 1.76
CA GLY A 556 -37.73 32.73 1.81
C GLY A 556 -36.57 33.56 1.21
N LEU A 557 -35.33 33.23 1.55
CA LEU A 557 -34.14 33.84 0.93
C LEU A 557 -34.06 33.58 -0.57
N ALA A 558 -34.37 32.36 -1.02
CA ALA A 558 -34.38 32.04 -2.44
C ALA A 558 -35.42 32.86 -3.21
N ASN A 559 -36.63 32.99 -2.66
CA ASN A 559 -37.70 33.82 -3.21
C ASN A 559 -37.35 35.31 -3.20
N LEU A 560 -36.67 35.80 -2.16
CA LEU A 560 -36.16 37.18 -2.11
C LEU A 560 -35.23 37.47 -3.29
N VAL A 561 -34.30 36.55 -3.61
CA VAL A 561 -33.41 36.73 -4.76
C VAL A 561 -34.20 36.79 -6.07
N LEU A 562 -35.16 35.88 -6.27
CA LEU A 562 -36.00 35.90 -7.47
C LEU A 562 -36.79 37.20 -7.61
N ASN A 563 -37.35 37.71 -6.51
CA ASN A 563 -38.06 39.00 -6.50
C ASN A 563 -37.13 40.18 -6.82
N LEU A 564 -35.89 40.16 -6.32
CA LEU A 564 -34.89 41.18 -6.66
C LEU A 564 -34.53 41.13 -8.15
N ILE A 565 -34.41 39.93 -8.73
CA ILE A 565 -34.19 39.77 -10.18
C ILE A 565 -35.37 40.34 -10.97
N ALA A 566 -36.62 39.99 -10.63
CA ALA A 566 -37.82 40.54 -11.27
C ALA A 566 -37.86 42.07 -11.21
N GLN A 567 -37.55 42.64 -10.04
CA GLN A 567 -37.59 44.08 -9.84
C GLN A 567 -36.51 44.82 -10.64
N LYS A 568 -35.28 44.28 -10.67
CA LYS A 568 -34.13 44.93 -11.32
C LYS A 568 -34.06 44.64 -12.82
N ASN A 569 -34.69 43.55 -13.28
CA ASN A 569 -34.85 43.22 -14.68
C ASN A 569 -36.28 42.69 -14.94
N PRO A 570 -37.24 43.58 -15.24
CA PRO A 570 -38.62 43.19 -15.53
C PRO A 570 -38.78 42.32 -16.79
N LYS A 571 -37.74 42.23 -17.64
CA LYS A 571 -37.73 41.37 -18.82
C LYS A 571 -37.31 39.94 -18.50
N ALA A 572 -36.72 39.70 -17.32
CA ALA A 572 -36.34 38.37 -16.88
C ALA A 572 -37.58 37.56 -16.50
N ARG A 573 -37.67 36.33 -17.01
CA ARG A 573 -38.70 35.37 -16.59
C ARG A 573 -38.34 34.81 -15.22
N ILE A 574 -39.33 34.65 -14.35
CA ILE A 574 -39.13 34.11 -13.01
C ILE A 574 -40.00 32.86 -12.82
N GLY A 575 -39.40 31.81 -12.25
CA GLY A 575 -40.09 30.58 -11.87
C GLY A 575 -40.05 29.50 -12.94
N TYR A 576 -40.23 28.25 -12.49
CA TYR A 576 -40.24 27.06 -13.34
C TYR A 576 -41.68 26.71 -13.75
N THR A 577 -42.27 27.55 -14.60
CA THR A 577 -43.65 27.39 -15.08
C THR A 577 -43.68 26.79 -16.49
N LYS A 578 -44.79 26.15 -16.86
CA LYS A 578 -44.97 25.59 -18.19
C LYS A 578 -44.84 26.66 -19.28
N GLU A 579 -45.41 27.84 -19.06
CA GLU A 579 -45.28 29.00 -19.95
C GLU A 579 -43.82 29.42 -20.18
N ASN A 580 -43.02 29.50 -19.11
CA ASN A 580 -41.60 29.85 -19.22
C ASN A 580 -40.79 28.76 -19.93
N ILE A 581 -41.15 27.48 -19.74
CA ILE A 581 -40.53 26.31 -20.38
C ILE A 581 -40.88 26.28 -21.87
N ASP A 582 -42.17 26.39 -22.21
CA ASP A 582 -42.68 26.36 -23.57
C ASP A 582 -42.10 27.52 -24.38
N ALA A 583 -41.98 28.70 -23.76
CA ALA A 583 -41.37 29.85 -24.38
C ALA A 583 -39.82 29.81 -24.36
N ALA A 584 -39.17 28.77 -23.83
CA ALA A 584 -37.72 28.55 -23.89
C ALA A 584 -37.33 27.30 -24.69
N SER A 585 -38.34 26.52 -25.12
CA SER A 585 -38.26 25.33 -25.96
C SER A 585 -38.47 25.72 -27.42
#